data_AF-A0A4P7WCG6-F1
#
_entry.id   AF-A0A4P7WCG6-F1
#
_cell.length_a   1.000
_cell.length_b   1.000
_cell.length_c   1.000
_cell.angle_alpha   90.00
_cell.angle_beta   90.00
_cell.angle_gamma   90.00
#
_symmetry.space_group_name_H-M   'P 1'
#
loop_
_entity.id
_entity.type
_entity.pdbx_description
1 polymer ?
#
loop_
_entity_poly.entity_id
_entity_poly.type
_entity_poly.pdbx_seq_one_letter_code
_entity_poly.pdbx_strand_id
1 'polypeptide(L)'
;MNFDKILVQWFGEKTSLQKNLSFAIQFAKLNLHQASNIQNFNIPPAIEALDLRLNTKISDELANDPQYKLKVLFALLSGGKSSEHIEFISPESAQGKEIHNILIKEKTILTSDEYPFKTKAIVDIIKGKLSWFSIYYHTKAWKKFKIRPETKSNTPRKTQSKYCIYDAAHKDYLYNQKWAEFLLKTITSKDDLK
;
A
#
# COMPACT_ATOMS: atom_id res chain seq x y z
N MET A 1 -14.65 2.15 24.16
CA MET A 1 -15.82 1.77 24.99
C MET A 1 -16.45 0.51 24.42
N ASN A 2 -16.66 -0.55 25.21
CA ASN A 2 -16.96 -1.91 24.74
C ASN A 2 -18.41 -2.18 25.11
N PHE A 3 -19.23 -2.34 24.09
CA PHE A 3 -20.68 -2.35 24.23
C PHE A 3 -21.17 -3.51 25.12
N ASP A 4 -20.56 -4.69 24.98
CA ASP A 4 -20.86 -5.86 25.79
C ASP A 4 -20.57 -5.61 27.28
N LYS A 5 -19.45 -4.95 27.60
CA LYS A 5 -19.12 -4.60 28.99
C LYS A 5 -20.15 -3.67 29.62
N ILE A 6 -20.64 -2.68 28.87
CA ILE A 6 -21.67 -1.76 29.36
C ILE A 6 -22.99 -2.49 29.57
N LEU A 7 -23.38 -3.35 28.63
CA LEU A 7 -24.59 -4.15 28.77
C LEU A 7 -24.54 -5.01 30.04
N VAL A 8 -23.42 -5.71 30.27
CA VAL A 8 -23.24 -6.54 31.47
C VAL A 8 -23.23 -5.69 32.73
N GLN A 9 -22.59 -4.51 32.71
CA GLN A 9 -22.55 -3.62 33.87
C GLN A 9 -23.95 -3.09 34.23
N TRP A 10 -24.78 -2.75 33.25
CA TRP A 10 -26.08 -2.14 33.49
C TRP A 10 -27.21 -3.15 33.69
N PHE A 11 -27.13 -4.31 33.02
CA PHE A 11 -28.23 -5.26 32.94
C PHE A 11 -27.85 -6.70 33.36
N GLY A 12 -26.61 -6.90 33.81
CA GLY A 12 -26.11 -8.16 34.36
C GLY A 12 -25.57 -9.13 33.31
N GLU A 13 -24.94 -10.21 33.76
CA GLU A 13 -24.22 -11.15 32.87
C GLU A 13 -25.10 -11.83 31.81
N LYS A 14 -26.41 -11.94 32.06
CA LYS A 14 -27.35 -12.56 31.12
C LYS A 14 -27.50 -11.80 29.81
N THR A 15 -27.18 -10.50 29.79
CA THR A 15 -27.20 -9.69 28.57
C THR A 15 -25.88 -9.68 27.82
N SER A 16 -24.90 -10.49 28.24
CA SER A 16 -23.65 -10.60 27.50
C SER A 16 -23.89 -11.15 26.10
N LEU A 17 -23.34 -10.44 25.12
CA LEU A 17 -23.31 -10.82 23.72
C LEU A 17 -22.17 -11.80 23.42
N GLN A 18 -21.20 -12.01 24.33
CA GLN A 18 -20.01 -12.84 24.09
C GLN A 18 -20.34 -14.24 23.57
N LYS A 19 -21.39 -14.87 24.11
CA LYS A 19 -21.81 -16.22 23.70
C LYS A 19 -22.39 -16.27 22.29
N ASN A 20 -23.11 -15.22 21.89
CA ASN A 20 -23.85 -15.17 20.64
C ASN A 20 -23.07 -14.45 19.52
N LEU A 21 -22.12 -13.60 19.87
CA LEU A 21 -21.36 -12.78 18.92
C LEU A 21 -20.42 -13.62 18.08
N SER A 22 -19.68 -14.56 18.69
CA SER A 22 -18.79 -15.48 17.96
C SER A 22 -19.56 -16.31 16.93
N PHE A 23 -20.77 -16.75 17.30
CA PHE A 23 -21.67 -17.45 16.39
C PHE A 23 -22.18 -16.50 15.29
N ALA A 24 -22.70 -15.33 15.66
CA ALA A 24 -23.21 -14.33 14.71
C ALA A 24 -22.16 -13.91 13.67
N ILE A 25 -20.88 -13.76 14.05
CA ILE A 25 -19.79 -13.45 13.12
C ILE A 25 -19.52 -14.60 12.15
N GLN A 26 -19.57 -15.86 12.61
CA GLN A 26 -19.36 -17.03 11.74
C GLN A 26 -20.45 -17.15 10.66
N PHE A 27 -21.68 -16.74 10.97
CA PHE A 27 -22.81 -16.76 10.02
C PHE A 27 -23.05 -15.42 9.33
N ALA A 28 -22.39 -14.34 9.78
CA ALA A 28 -22.25 -13.11 9.03
C ALA A 28 -21.33 -13.39 7.84
N LYS A 29 -21.88 -14.10 6.85
CA LYS A 29 -21.26 -14.24 5.53
C LYS A 29 -21.17 -12.84 4.95
N LEU A 30 -20.04 -12.19 5.18
CA LEU A 30 -19.63 -11.05 4.38
C LEU A 30 -19.44 -11.59 2.97
N ASN A 31 -20.47 -11.47 2.14
CA ASN A 31 -20.29 -11.68 0.72
C ASN A 31 -19.23 -10.66 0.29
N LEU A 32 -18.04 -11.13 -0.10
CA LEU A 32 -16.90 -10.28 -0.45
C LEU A 32 -17.27 -9.24 -1.53
N HIS A 33 -18.25 -9.58 -2.38
CA HIS A 33 -18.82 -8.69 -3.40
C HIS A 33 -19.69 -7.56 -2.83
N GLN A 34 -20.26 -7.72 -1.63
CA GLN A 34 -20.97 -6.68 -0.89
C GLN A 34 -19.98 -5.85 -0.06
N ALA A 35 -18.92 -6.47 0.49
CA ALA A 35 -17.90 -5.78 1.27
C ALA A 35 -17.09 -4.76 0.44
N SER A 36 -16.80 -5.06 -0.83
CA SER A 36 -16.15 -4.11 -1.75
C SER A 36 -17.01 -2.87 -2.06
N ASN A 37 -18.34 -2.96 -1.91
CA ASN A 37 -19.26 -1.83 -2.08
C ASN A 37 -19.41 -0.96 -0.84
N ILE A 38 -18.91 -1.39 0.34
CA ILE A 38 -18.97 -0.60 1.58
C ILE A 38 -18.21 0.73 1.43
N GLN A 39 -17.19 0.78 0.58
CA GLN A 39 -16.41 2.00 0.30
C GLN A 39 -17.16 3.02 -0.56
N ASN A 40 -18.27 2.65 -1.20
CA ASN A 40 -19.01 3.50 -2.16
C ASN A 40 -20.24 4.19 -1.57
N PHE A 41 -20.50 4.06 -0.27
CA PHE A 41 -21.62 4.75 0.35
C PHE A 41 -21.24 6.19 0.70
N ASN A 42 -22.00 7.15 0.16
CA ASN A 42 -21.94 8.54 0.59
C ASN A 42 -22.39 8.61 2.06
N ILE A 43 -21.44 8.72 2.97
CA ILE A 43 -21.72 8.89 4.40
C ILE A 43 -22.30 10.30 4.58
N PRO A 44 -23.48 10.46 5.20
CA PRO A 44 -24.04 11.79 5.42
C PRO A 44 -23.07 12.66 6.24
N PRO A 45 -22.94 13.97 5.93
CA PRO A 45 -21.98 14.86 6.62
C PRO A 45 -22.16 14.90 8.14
N ALA A 46 -23.38 14.70 8.64
CA ALA A 46 -23.67 14.63 10.07
C ALA A 46 -23.01 13.43 10.76
N ILE A 47 -22.91 12.29 10.07
CA ILE A 47 -22.27 11.07 10.59
C ILE A 47 -20.75 11.22 10.56
N GLU A 48 -20.18 11.80 9.50
CA GLU A 48 -18.74 12.11 9.44
C GLU A 48 -18.32 13.09 10.54
N ALA A 49 -19.10 14.15 10.77
CA ALA A 49 -18.85 15.12 11.83
C ALA A 49 -18.93 14.48 13.22
N LEU A 50 -19.84 13.53 13.41
CA LEU A 50 -19.95 12.75 14.64
C LEU A 50 -18.71 11.86 14.83
N ASP A 51 -18.26 11.17 13.79
CA ASP A 51 -17.08 10.30 13.83
C ASP A 51 -15.80 11.09 14.16
N LEU A 52 -15.59 12.25 13.52
CA LEU A 52 -14.49 13.18 13.86
C LEU A 52 -14.53 13.62 15.33
N ARG A 53 -15.72 13.96 15.85
CA ARG A 53 -15.91 14.34 17.26
C ARG A 53 -15.65 13.22 18.25
N LEU A 54 -15.93 11.97 17.85
CA LEU A 54 -15.67 10.80 18.68
C LEU A 54 -14.17 10.48 18.65
N ASN A 55 -13.55 10.49 17.48
CA ASN A 55 -12.13 10.18 17.30
C ASN A 55 -11.21 11.20 17.98
N THR A 56 -11.59 12.48 18.03
CA THR A 56 -10.82 13.53 18.76
C THR A 56 -10.84 13.37 20.28
N LYS A 57 -11.77 12.58 20.83
CA LYS A 57 -11.88 12.31 22.28
C LYS A 57 -11.29 10.98 22.72
N ILE A 58 -10.78 10.18 21.78
CA ILE A 58 -10.16 8.88 22.07
C ILE A 58 -8.66 9.12 22.30
N SER A 59 -8.15 8.74 23.48
CA SER A 59 -6.70 8.78 23.74
C SER A 59 -5.97 7.72 22.91
N ASP A 60 -4.69 7.96 22.61
CA ASP A 60 -3.86 7.01 21.84
C ASP A 60 -3.76 5.62 22.49
N GLU A 61 -3.84 5.57 23.83
CA GLU A 61 -3.90 4.32 24.58
C GLU A 61 -5.20 3.54 24.30
N LEU A 62 -6.34 4.22 24.29
CA LEU A 62 -7.64 3.59 24.03
C LEU A 62 -7.79 3.21 22.54
N ALA A 63 -7.17 3.97 21.63
CA ALA A 63 -7.17 3.71 20.20
C ALA A 63 -6.40 2.43 19.81
N ASN A 64 -5.44 2.01 20.64
CA ASN A 64 -4.60 0.83 20.42
C ASN A 64 -4.99 -0.36 21.31
N ASP A 65 -5.95 -0.21 22.20
CA ASP A 65 -6.42 -1.30 23.06
C ASP A 65 -7.18 -2.36 22.22
N PRO A 66 -6.71 -3.63 22.23
CA PRO A 66 -7.33 -4.72 21.47
C PRO A 66 -8.77 -5.01 21.86
N GLN A 67 -9.22 -4.56 23.04
CA GLN A 67 -10.63 -4.69 23.47
C GLN A 67 -11.58 -3.75 22.72
N TYR A 68 -11.05 -2.74 22.03
CA TYR A 68 -11.84 -1.76 21.27
C TYR A 68 -11.52 -1.73 19.79
N LYS A 69 -10.40 -2.34 19.35
CA LYS A 69 -9.99 -2.34 17.95
C LYS A 69 -9.42 -3.69 17.51
N LEU A 70 -10.17 -4.40 16.66
CA LEU A 70 -9.67 -5.55 15.94
C LEU A 70 -9.15 -5.10 14.57
N LYS A 71 -7.84 -5.21 14.34
CA LYS A 71 -7.24 -4.99 13.01
C LYS A 71 -7.17 -6.33 12.29
N VAL A 72 -7.99 -6.51 11.25
CA VAL A 72 -7.98 -7.69 10.38
C VAL A 72 -7.43 -7.29 9.03
N LEU A 73 -6.53 -8.11 8.51
CA LEU A 73 -5.98 -7.96 7.16
C LEU A 73 -6.59 -9.06 6.28
N PHE A 74 -7.36 -8.67 5.28
CA PHE A 74 -7.92 -9.62 4.31
C PHE A 74 -6.99 -9.72 3.11
N ALA A 75 -6.49 -10.93 2.85
CA ALA A 75 -5.70 -11.25 1.66
C ALA A 75 -6.46 -12.28 0.82
N LEU A 76 -6.70 -11.97 -0.45
CA LEU A 76 -7.25 -12.93 -1.40
C LEU A 76 -6.09 -13.73 -2.00
N LEU A 77 -5.92 -14.97 -1.56
CA LEU A 77 -4.95 -15.87 -2.16
C LEU A 77 -5.52 -16.41 -3.47
N SER A 78 -4.76 -16.29 -4.56
CA SER A 78 -5.10 -16.88 -5.85
C SER A 78 -4.88 -18.40 -5.80
N GLY A 79 -5.81 -19.13 -5.20
CA GLY A 79 -5.86 -20.59 -5.12
C GLY A 79 -7.13 -21.13 -5.77
N GLY A 80 -7.05 -22.31 -6.39
CA GLY A 80 -8.05 -22.87 -7.30
C GLY A 80 -9.49 -22.93 -6.78
N LYS A 81 -10.42 -22.96 -7.75
CA LYS A 81 -11.88 -23.05 -7.59
C LYS A 81 -12.24 -23.96 -6.39
N SER A 82 -12.78 -23.37 -5.31
CA SER A 82 -13.64 -23.98 -4.26
C SER A 82 -13.22 -23.85 -2.79
N SER A 83 -12.12 -23.18 -2.42
CA SER A 83 -11.77 -23.05 -0.99
C SER A 83 -11.87 -21.62 -0.46
N GLU A 84 -13.08 -21.06 -0.36
CA GLU A 84 -13.34 -19.86 0.46
C GLU A 84 -13.26 -20.23 1.95
N HIS A 85 -12.04 -20.31 2.50
CA HIS A 85 -11.81 -20.55 3.92
C HIS A 85 -11.07 -19.34 4.51
N ILE A 86 -11.54 -18.87 5.67
CA ILE A 86 -10.87 -17.81 6.43
C ILE A 86 -9.79 -18.48 7.28
N GLU A 87 -8.53 -18.13 7.01
CA GLU A 87 -7.38 -18.60 7.80
C GLU A 87 -6.84 -17.47 8.68
N PHE A 88 -6.70 -17.73 9.97
CA PHE A 88 -6.11 -16.78 10.92
C PHE A 88 -4.60 -17.01 10.99
N ILE A 89 -3.85 -16.09 10.39
CA ILE A 89 -2.38 -16.15 10.35
C ILE A 89 -1.82 -15.14 11.35
N SER A 90 -0.94 -15.61 12.24
CA SER A 90 -0.23 -14.73 13.17
C SER A 90 0.68 -13.76 12.41
N PRO A 91 0.67 -12.45 12.71
CA PRO A 91 1.57 -11.47 12.10
C PRO A 91 3.05 -11.83 12.28
N GLU A 92 3.39 -12.53 13.37
CA GLU A 92 4.77 -12.90 13.68
C GLU A 92 5.26 -14.16 12.95
N SER A 93 4.35 -14.92 12.35
CA SER A 93 4.69 -16.11 11.56
C SER A 93 5.42 -15.72 10.27
N ALA A 94 6.20 -16.65 9.71
CA ALA A 94 6.89 -16.44 8.43
C ALA A 94 5.90 -16.06 7.31
N GLN A 95 4.77 -16.76 7.25
CA GLN A 95 3.68 -16.50 6.31
C GLN A 95 3.01 -15.14 6.56
N GLY A 96 2.80 -14.75 7.82
CA GLY A 96 2.26 -13.45 8.20
C GLY A 96 3.17 -12.29 7.79
N LYS A 97 4.48 -12.42 7.99
CA LYS A 97 5.49 -11.44 7.55
C LYS A 97 5.54 -11.31 6.03
N GLU A 98 5.43 -12.43 5.32
CA GLU A 98 5.39 -12.44 3.86
C GLU A 98 4.12 -11.75 3.32
N ILE A 99 2.94 -12.11 3.83
CA ILE A 99 1.66 -11.48 3.46
C ILE A 99 1.68 -9.98 3.75
N HIS A 100 2.18 -9.57 4.92
CA HIS A 100 2.32 -8.16 5.28
C HIS A 100 3.24 -7.40 4.31
N ASN A 101 4.38 -7.99 3.94
CA ASN A 101 5.29 -7.40 2.96
C ASN A 101 4.67 -7.29 1.56
N ILE A 102 3.90 -8.29 1.13
CA ILE A 102 3.20 -8.29 -0.16
C ILE A 102 2.12 -7.21 -0.19
N LEU A 103 1.31 -7.09 0.86
CA LEU A 103 0.22 -6.10 0.93
C LEU A 103 0.72 -4.67 1.06
N ILE A 104 1.82 -4.42 1.77
CA ILE A 104 2.49 -3.11 1.74
C ILE A 104 2.99 -2.80 0.33
N LYS A 105 3.52 -3.81 -0.37
CA LYS A 105 4.00 -3.67 -1.75
C LYS A 105 2.86 -3.43 -2.76
N GLU A 106 1.66 -3.99 -2.53
CA GLU A 106 0.44 -3.69 -3.30
C GLU A 106 -0.21 -2.35 -2.91
N LYS A 107 -0.16 -1.91 -1.64
CA LYS A 107 -0.59 -0.55 -1.30
C LYS A 107 0.37 0.50 -1.84
N THR A 108 1.62 0.09 -2.05
CA THR A 108 2.57 0.73 -2.95
C THR A 108 2.23 0.36 -4.42
N ILE A 109 0.95 0.38 -4.81
CA ILE A 109 0.58 0.66 -6.20
C ILE A 109 0.91 2.14 -6.36
N LEU A 110 2.18 2.31 -6.72
CA LEU A 110 2.90 3.52 -7.00
C LEU A 110 2.00 4.34 -7.94
N THR A 111 1.30 5.32 -7.37
CA THR A 111 0.44 6.20 -8.14
C THR A 111 1.31 6.92 -9.17
N SER A 112 0.71 7.30 -10.31
CA SER A 112 1.40 8.15 -11.29
C SER A 112 2.00 9.41 -10.64
N ASP A 113 1.48 9.83 -9.49
CA ASP A 113 1.94 10.98 -8.72
C ASP A 113 3.32 10.78 -8.08
N GLU A 114 3.69 9.56 -7.66
CA GLU A 114 5.01 9.30 -7.07
C GLU A 114 6.12 9.20 -8.13
N TYR A 115 5.76 8.86 -9.38
CA TYR A 115 6.68 8.71 -10.51
C TYR A 115 6.22 9.56 -11.71
N PRO A 116 6.17 10.90 -11.57
CA PRO A 116 5.56 11.76 -12.57
C PRO A 116 6.43 11.92 -13.83
N PHE A 117 7.68 11.44 -13.83
CA PHE A 117 8.65 11.77 -14.87
C PHE A 117 8.89 10.63 -15.84
N LYS A 118 8.67 10.90 -17.13
CA LYS A 118 9.24 10.09 -18.22
C LYS A 118 10.72 10.41 -18.40
N THR A 119 11.43 9.57 -19.16
CA THR A 119 12.87 9.76 -19.46
C THR A 119 13.20 11.17 -19.95
N LYS A 120 12.37 11.77 -20.82
CA LYS A 120 12.61 13.13 -21.33
C LYS A 120 12.60 14.17 -20.22
N ALA A 121 11.63 14.10 -19.31
CA ALA A 121 11.53 15.02 -18.18
C ALA A 121 12.74 14.92 -17.23
N ILE A 122 13.23 13.70 -16.94
CA ILE A 122 14.45 13.53 -16.14
C ILE A 122 15.67 14.15 -16.83
N VAL A 123 15.81 13.95 -18.13
CA VAL A 123 16.91 14.55 -18.90
C VAL A 123 16.83 16.07 -18.86
N ASP A 124 15.64 16.66 -18.99
CA ASP A 124 15.46 18.11 -18.95
C ASP A 124 15.76 18.70 -17.55
N ILE A 125 15.33 18.02 -16.48
CA ILE A 125 15.66 18.39 -15.09
C ILE A 125 17.19 18.41 -14.88
N ILE A 126 17.89 17.35 -15.34
CA ILE A 126 19.33 17.23 -15.16
C ILE A 126 20.07 18.24 -16.05
N LYS A 127 19.61 18.47 -17.28
CA LYS A 127 20.16 19.47 -18.19
C LYS A 127 20.17 20.88 -17.61
N GLY A 128 19.20 21.22 -16.77
CA GLY A 128 19.16 22.48 -16.04
C GLY A 128 20.39 22.72 -15.15
N LYS A 129 21.10 21.65 -14.75
CA LYS A 129 22.34 21.73 -13.96
C LYS A 129 23.58 21.23 -14.70
N LEU A 130 23.41 20.23 -15.58
CA LEU A 130 24.46 19.60 -16.38
C LEU A 130 24.06 19.68 -17.86
N SER A 131 24.42 20.78 -18.52
CA SER A 131 24.00 21.08 -19.90
C SER A 131 24.35 19.99 -20.93
N TRP A 132 25.39 19.21 -20.66
CA TRP A 132 25.84 18.12 -21.52
C TRP A 132 25.01 16.83 -21.39
N PHE A 133 24.17 16.71 -20.36
CA PHE A 133 23.40 15.50 -20.10
C PHE A 133 22.37 15.25 -21.20
N SER A 134 22.21 14.01 -21.63
CA SER A 134 21.32 13.65 -22.74
C SER A 134 20.69 12.27 -22.54
N ILE A 135 19.75 11.90 -23.40
CA ILE A 135 19.12 10.57 -23.38
C ILE A 135 20.16 9.45 -23.46
N TYR A 136 21.25 9.67 -24.21
CA TYR A 136 22.37 8.73 -24.28
C TYR A 136 22.99 8.48 -22.90
N TYR A 137 23.31 9.54 -22.16
CA TYR A 137 23.88 9.44 -20.81
C TYR A 137 22.90 8.89 -19.79
N HIS A 138 21.62 9.27 -19.88
CA HIS A 138 20.58 8.66 -19.07
C HIS A 138 20.51 7.14 -19.30
N THR A 139 20.67 6.71 -20.56
CA THR A 139 20.69 5.28 -20.91
C THR A 139 21.85 4.54 -20.27
N LYS A 140 23.05 5.12 -20.32
CA LYS A 140 24.22 4.58 -19.63
C LYS A 140 24.04 4.56 -18.11
N ALA A 141 23.45 5.61 -17.54
CA ALA A 141 23.28 5.73 -16.10
C ALA A 141 22.38 4.63 -15.53
N TRP A 142 21.18 4.43 -16.07
CA TRP A 142 20.29 3.39 -15.53
C TRP A 142 20.85 1.97 -15.71
N LYS A 143 21.66 1.73 -16.76
CA LYS A 143 22.39 0.47 -16.96
C LYS A 143 23.50 0.29 -15.92
N LYS A 144 24.31 1.33 -15.68
CA LYS A 144 25.39 1.31 -14.69
C LYS A 144 24.86 1.04 -13.27
N PHE A 145 23.78 1.71 -12.89
CA PHE A 145 23.17 1.57 -11.56
C PHE A 145 22.12 0.45 -11.47
N LYS A 146 21.84 -0.25 -12.59
CA LYS A 146 20.92 -1.39 -12.68
C LYS A 146 19.56 -1.13 -12.02
N ILE A 147 19.01 0.07 -12.23
CA ILE A 147 17.74 0.47 -11.60
C ILE A 147 16.51 -0.11 -12.31
N ARG A 148 16.67 -0.61 -13.54
CA ARG A 148 15.61 -1.23 -14.34
C ARG A 148 16.22 -2.23 -15.33
N PRO A 149 15.45 -3.17 -15.89
CA PRO A 149 15.92 -4.11 -16.89
C PRO A 149 15.92 -3.47 -18.29
N GLU A 150 16.44 -4.21 -19.28
CA GLU A 150 16.41 -3.78 -20.68
C GLU A 150 14.98 -3.63 -21.19
N THR A 151 14.78 -2.74 -22.17
CA THR A 151 13.46 -2.39 -22.73
C THR A 151 12.67 -3.60 -23.26
N LYS A 152 13.36 -4.68 -23.66
CA LYS A 152 12.74 -5.93 -24.16
C LYS A 152 12.89 -7.11 -23.20
N SER A 153 13.09 -6.87 -21.90
CA SER A 153 13.17 -7.94 -20.91
C SER A 153 11.83 -8.65 -20.76
N ASN A 154 11.86 -9.97 -20.56
CA ASN A 154 10.68 -10.77 -20.19
C ASN A 154 10.15 -10.42 -18.77
N THR A 155 10.90 -9.63 -18.00
CA THR A 155 10.56 -9.22 -16.64
C THR A 155 10.67 -7.68 -16.46
N PRO A 156 9.87 -6.88 -17.20
CA PRO A 156 10.02 -5.41 -17.23
C PRO A 156 9.74 -4.75 -15.87
N ARG A 157 8.93 -5.39 -15.03
CA ARG A 157 8.60 -4.90 -13.68
C ARG A 157 9.74 -5.07 -12.65
N LYS A 158 10.86 -5.70 -13.01
CA LYS A 158 12.00 -5.91 -12.10
C LYS A 158 12.84 -4.63 -11.98
N THR A 159 12.26 -3.57 -11.42
CA THR A 159 12.90 -2.27 -11.22
C THR A 159 13.28 -2.04 -9.75
N GLN A 160 14.19 -1.12 -9.51
CA GLN A 160 14.43 -0.57 -8.18
C GLN A 160 13.36 0.49 -7.89
N SER A 161 12.31 0.07 -7.17
CA SER A 161 11.16 0.92 -6.85
C SER A 161 11.56 2.27 -6.26
N LYS A 162 12.67 2.36 -5.51
CA LYS A 162 13.18 3.65 -4.99
C LYS A 162 13.34 4.75 -6.06
N TYR A 163 13.60 4.38 -7.32
CA TYR A 163 13.93 5.33 -8.41
C TYR A 163 13.04 5.20 -9.64
N CYS A 164 12.56 3.99 -9.96
CA CYS A 164 11.94 3.71 -11.24
C CYS A 164 10.87 2.62 -11.13
N ILE A 165 9.80 2.77 -11.92
CA ILE A 165 8.71 1.79 -12.06
C ILE A 165 8.44 1.54 -13.55
N TYR A 166 7.81 0.41 -13.84
CA TYR A 166 7.34 0.10 -15.19
C TYR A 166 5.84 0.36 -15.31
N ASP A 167 5.48 1.24 -16.24
CA ASP A 167 4.11 1.52 -16.64
C ASP A 167 3.69 0.53 -17.73
N ALA A 168 2.78 -0.38 -17.38
CA ALA A 168 2.27 -1.39 -18.29
C ALA A 168 1.31 -0.83 -19.34
N ALA A 169 0.63 0.29 -19.08
CA ALA A 169 -0.31 0.90 -20.02
C ALA A 169 0.44 1.50 -21.22
N HIS A 170 1.55 2.19 -20.96
CA HIS A 170 2.35 2.84 -22.00
C HIS A 170 3.60 2.05 -22.41
N LYS A 171 3.85 0.89 -21.78
CA LYS A 171 5.05 0.05 -21.99
C LYS A 171 6.37 0.81 -21.81
N ASP A 172 6.36 1.76 -20.88
CA ASP A 172 7.45 2.68 -20.61
C ASP A 172 7.86 2.61 -19.15
N TYR A 173 8.97 3.24 -18.81
CA TYR A 173 9.41 3.38 -17.43
C TYR A 173 9.23 4.81 -16.95
N LEU A 174 8.71 4.93 -15.73
CA LEU A 174 8.54 6.19 -15.04
C LEU A 174 9.56 6.32 -13.91
N TYR A 175 9.86 7.57 -13.57
CA TYR A 175 10.91 7.96 -12.64
C TYR A 175 10.38 9.00 -11.66
N ASN A 176 11.05 9.09 -10.51
CA ASN A 176 10.76 10.07 -9.49
C ASN A 176 11.90 11.09 -9.32
N GLN A 177 11.65 12.10 -8.48
CA GLN A 177 12.63 13.16 -8.21
C GLN A 177 13.93 12.62 -7.58
N LYS A 178 13.82 11.59 -6.72
CA LYS A 178 14.97 10.95 -6.05
C LYS A 178 15.98 10.39 -7.06
N TRP A 179 15.52 9.93 -8.23
CA TRP A 179 16.42 9.49 -9.30
C TRP A 179 17.25 10.63 -9.87
N ALA A 180 16.63 11.79 -10.15
CA ALA A 180 17.34 12.96 -10.67
C ALA A 180 18.38 13.48 -9.65
N GLU A 181 18.01 13.55 -8.37
CA GLU A 181 18.91 13.97 -7.29
C GLU A 181 20.10 13.02 -7.14
N PHE A 182 19.85 11.71 -7.21
CA PHE A 182 20.90 10.71 -7.15
C PHE A 182 21.90 10.87 -8.30
N LEU A 183 21.41 11.09 -9.52
CA LEU A 183 22.27 11.32 -10.69
C LEU A 183 23.10 12.60 -10.54
N LEU A 184 22.50 13.70 -10.10
CA LEU A 184 23.20 14.97 -9.88
C LEU A 184 24.26 14.89 -8.78
N LYS A 185 24.05 14.04 -7.77
CA LYS A 185 25.03 13.81 -6.71
C LYS A 185 26.18 12.90 -7.14
N THR A 186 25.91 11.95 -8.03
CA THR A 186 26.85 10.86 -8.35
C THR A 186 27.64 11.13 -9.63
N ILE A 187 27.08 11.91 -10.56
CA ILE A 187 27.66 12.17 -11.88
C ILE A 187 27.89 13.67 -12.00
N THR A 188 29.14 14.05 -12.17
CA THR A 188 29.56 15.44 -12.39
C THR A 188 30.19 15.64 -13.77
N SER A 189 30.73 14.56 -14.35
CA SER A 189 31.39 14.54 -15.65
C SER A 189 30.86 13.42 -16.55
N LYS A 190 31.15 13.53 -17.85
CA LYS A 190 30.84 12.47 -18.84
C LYS A 190 31.59 11.16 -18.55
N ASP A 191 32.75 11.26 -17.88
CA ASP A 191 33.64 10.13 -17.62
C ASP A 191 33.09 9.19 -16.55
N ASP A 192 32.26 9.71 -15.65
CA ASP A 192 31.59 8.93 -14.61
C ASP A 192 30.62 7.89 -15.19
N LEU A 193 30.26 8.01 -16.48
CA LEU A 193 29.38 7.11 -17.21
C LEU A 193 30.07 6.43 -18.39
N LYS A 194 31.40 6.37 -18.43
CA LYS A 194 32.11 5.64 -19.49
C LYS A 194 31.81 4.15 -19.45
#